data_AF-A0A7K3DI64-F1
#
_entry.id   AF-A0A7K3DI64-F1
#
_cell.length_a   1.000
_cell.length_b   1.000
_cell.length_c   1.000
_cell.angle_alpha   90.00
_cell.angle_beta   90.00
_cell.angle_gamma   90.00
#
_symmetry.space_group_name_H-M   'P 1'
#
loop_
_entity.id
_entity.type
_entity.pdbx_description
1 polymer ?
#
loop_
_entity_poly.entity_id
_entity_poly.type
_entity_poly.pdbx_seq_one_letter_code
_entity_poly.pdbx_strand_id
1 'polypeptide(L)'
;MTDTTTTAPPRAVLPLPAAAARYGTAVGAVATLASTFLAWTWTAEFPGDLTVTGYPGGLQVLTLTGALLTLLLALSALGIRGLRWLTPGGTTAPVLLLALGTFGTTGYTLGAISYRLGGVVNLEPGAWVAGIASLLTVLCALGIPADQDDETTATGAWARLRSSLRAPAARPATISLPSWAEILLIAVAFGLALYVFTYGIDTEYVELFTGYLILVVLGGIALTKTGLPSRLTALTAKHRTIALTAAFVAAAAFPFTQTNDTYTNVAANILVFATVALGLNVVVGLAGLLDLGYVAFLGVGAYAAALVSGSPDSTIGVHFPFWAAVLTGAAASLVFGIVIGAPTLRLRGDYLAIVTLGFGEIFRITMNNLDGDSGPDVTNGPNGIPNIPDLKIFGFDLGETHTVLGVDLGRFANYYLLMLVFTIIVVTVFRRAGTSRIGRAWVAIREDETAAQAMGINTFRLKLLAFALGASLAGMAGTVQAHVQYSVTPDQYKFVENAPPNSAFLLAAVILGGMGTVSGPLVGAALLYLIPAKLQFIGEYQLLLFGVALVLLMRFRPEGLIADRRKQLEFHENDQLDVPEQRTPTEPAVTKAGA
;
A
#
# COMPACT_ATOMS: atom_id res chain seq x y z
N MET A 1 40.74 -40.65 -6.54
CA MET A 1 40.58 -39.40 -7.31
C MET A 1 39.37 -38.70 -6.73
N THR A 2 39.62 -37.64 -5.98
CA THR A 2 38.57 -36.78 -5.41
C THR A 2 38.04 -35.88 -6.51
N ASP A 3 36.79 -36.11 -6.93
CA ASP A 3 36.06 -35.19 -7.80
C ASP A 3 35.84 -33.88 -7.05
N THR A 4 36.75 -32.93 -7.26
CA THR A 4 36.48 -31.52 -7.00
C THR A 4 35.50 -31.06 -8.06
N THR A 5 34.21 -31.07 -7.76
CA THR A 5 33.21 -30.30 -8.50
C THR A 5 33.57 -28.82 -8.36
N THR A 6 34.45 -28.32 -9.24
CA THR A 6 34.64 -26.89 -9.46
C THR A 6 33.32 -26.35 -10.00
N THR A 7 32.49 -25.81 -9.11
CA THR A 7 31.37 -24.94 -9.48
C THR A 7 31.91 -23.84 -10.38
N ALA A 8 31.52 -23.84 -11.66
CA ALA A 8 31.92 -22.81 -12.60
C ALA A 8 31.55 -21.43 -12.03
N PRO A 9 32.41 -20.41 -12.16
CA PRO A 9 32.11 -19.09 -11.63
C PRO A 9 30.82 -18.54 -12.25
N PRO A 10 29.97 -17.85 -11.47
CA PRO A 10 28.71 -17.29 -11.97
C PRO A 10 28.97 -16.43 -13.21
N ARG A 11 28.39 -16.84 -14.35
CA ARG A 11 28.55 -16.12 -15.62
C ARG A 11 27.70 -14.84 -15.59
N ALA A 12 28.36 -13.70 -15.68
CA ALA A 12 27.70 -12.43 -15.95
C ALA A 12 27.06 -12.43 -17.35
N VAL A 13 25.94 -11.71 -17.53
CA VAL A 13 25.23 -11.64 -18.82
C VAL A 13 26.07 -10.94 -19.89
N LEU A 14 26.78 -9.89 -19.48
CA LEU A 14 27.76 -9.18 -20.31
C LEU A 14 29.17 -9.64 -19.92
N PRO A 15 30.07 -9.89 -20.88
CA PRO A 15 31.44 -10.32 -20.62
C PRO A 15 32.31 -9.13 -20.14
N LEU A 16 31.90 -8.50 -19.04
CA LEU A 16 32.67 -7.46 -18.36
C LEU A 16 33.42 -8.08 -17.18
N PRO A 17 34.68 -7.68 -16.93
CA PRO A 17 35.34 -8.01 -15.67
C PRO A 17 34.50 -7.52 -14.50
N ALA A 18 34.31 -8.36 -13.46
CA ALA A 18 33.42 -8.03 -12.33
C ALA A 18 33.78 -6.70 -11.65
N ALA A 19 35.07 -6.37 -11.55
CA ALA A 19 35.53 -5.08 -11.03
C ALA A 19 35.10 -3.93 -11.95
N ALA A 20 35.29 -4.05 -13.26
CA ALA A 20 34.88 -3.05 -14.24
C ALA A 20 33.36 -2.85 -14.25
N ALA A 21 32.58 -3.91 -14.09
CA ALA A 21 31.12 -3.82 -13.97
C ALA A 21 30.69 -3.04 -12.72
N ARG A 22 31.29 -3.31 -11.55
CA ARG A 22 30.98 -2.59 -10.30
C ARG A 22 31.37 -1.12 -10.36
N TYR A 23 32.59 -0.80 -10.81
CA TYR A 23 33.03 0.58 -10.95
C TYR A 23 32.24 1.31 -12.05
N GLY A 24 31.97 0.65 -13.19
CA GLY A 24 31.16 1.21 -14.26
C GLY A 24 29.75 1.56 -13.82
N THR A 25 29.14 0.73 -12.96
CA THR A 25 27.82 1.03 -12.38
C THR A 25 27.87 2.26 -11.48
N ALA A 26 28.89 2.39 -10.64
CA ALA A 26 29.06 3.57 -9.77
C ALA A 26 29.34 4.85 -10.59
N VAL A 27 30.20 4.77 -11.61
CA VAL A 27 30.53 5.89 -12.51
C VAL A 27 29.29 6.32 -13.30
N GLY A 28 28.52 5.36 -13.84
CA GLY A 28 27.25 5.63 -14.51
C GLY A 28 26.28 6.36 -13.59
N ALA A 29 26.11 5.89 -12.35
CA ALA A 29 25.22 6.52 -11.38
C ALA A 29 25.67 7.95 -11.02
N VAL A 30 26.98 8.19 -10.87
CA VAL A 30 27.53 9.56 -10.68
C VAL A 30 27.27 10.44 -11.90
N ALA A 31 27.45 9.92 -13.12
CA ALA A 31 27.17 10.68 -14.33
C ALA A 31 25.67 11.00 -14.47
N THR A 32 24.78 10.07 -14.14
CA THR A 32 23.33 10.33 -14.09
C THR A 32 23.00 11.39 -13.04
N LEU A 33 23.60 11.33 -11.85
CA LEU A 33 23.41 12.34 -10.81
C LEU A 33 23.93 13.71 -11.25
N ALA A 34 25.10 13.79 -11.88
CA ALA A 34 25.64 15.06 -12.37
C ALA A 34 24.77 15.66 -13.48
N SER A 35 24.18 14.81 -14.33
CA SER A 35 23.34 15.25 -15.45
C SER A 35 22.04 15.94 -15.03
N THR A 36 21.54 15.70 -13.81
CA THR A 36 20.31 16.36 -13.32
C THR A 36 20.53 17.83 -12.97
N PHE A 37 21.80 18.28 -12.86
CA PHE A 37 22.16 19.68 -12.69
C PHE A 37 22.35 20.41 -14.04
N LEU A 38 22.21 19.71 -15.16
CA LEU A 38 22.19 20.32 -16.48
C LEU A 38 20.74 20.56 -16.91
N ALA A 39 20.54 21.55 -17.78
CA ALA A 39 19.23 21.80 -18.37
C ALA A 39 18.81 20.63 -19.28
N TRP A 40 17.54 20.25 -19.20
CA TRP A 40 16.96 19.13 -19.95
C TRP A 40 16.02 19.60 -21.05
N THR A 41 15.47 20.80 -20.91
CA THR A 41 14.64 21.47 -21.91
C THR A 41 15.17 22.87 -22.16
N TRP A 42 14.97 23.39 -23.37
CA TRP A 42 15.30 24.79 -23.70
C TRP A 42 14.13 25.76 -23.37
N THR A 43 12.92 25.22 -23.16
CA THR A 43 11.70 25.97 -22.86
C THR A 43 11.15 25.65 -21.47
N ALA A 44 10.58 26.67 -20.81
CA ALA A 44 9.87 26.57 -19.54
C ALA A 44 8.41 26.09 -19.70
N GLU A 45 7.97 25.83 -20.93
CA GLU A 45 6.61 25.29 -21.21
C GLU A 45 6.40 23.88 -20.64
N PHE A 46 7.49 23.13 -20.40
CA PHE A 46 7.40 21.86 -19.70
C PHE A 46 7.29 22.08 -18.18
N PRO A 47 6.33 21.44 -17.50
CA PRO A 47 6.09 21.67 -16.08
C PRO A 47 7.29 21.30 -15.20
N GLY A 48 7.56 22.15 -14.20
CA GLY A 48 8.67 21.99 -13.25
C GLY A 48 9.99 22.65 -13.66
N ASP A 49 9.97 23.50 -14.69
CA ASP A 49 11.07 24.31 -15.22
C ASP A 49 12.43 23.60 -15.24
N LEU A 50 12.66 22.84 -16.32
CA LEU A 50 13.88 22.04 -16.52
C LEU A 50 14.96 22.79 -17.33
N THR A 51 14.83 24.11 -17.45
CA THR A 51 15.74 24.96 -18.23
C THR A 51 16.96 25.45 -17.44
N VAL A 52 16.89 25.38 -16.10
CA VAL A 52 17.89 25.98 -15.22
C VAL A 52 19.04 25.01 -14.97
N THR A 53 20.24 25.42 -15.35
CA THR A 53 21.47 24.71 -14.96
C THR A 53 21.79 25.00 -13.49
N GLY A 54 22.14 23.96 -12.74
CA GLY A 54 22.51 24.03 -11.32
C GLY A 54 21.36 23.84 -10.33
N TYR A 55 20.10 23.82 -10.78
CA TYR A 55 18.93 23.61 -9.91
C TYR A 55 18.03 22.51 -10.47
N PRO A 56 18.08 21.27 -9.92
CA PRO A 56 17.21 20.19 -10.38
C PRO A 56 15.75 20.47 -9.99
N GLY A 57 14.87 20.61 -10.99
CA GLY A 57 13.43 20.83 -10.82
C GLY A 57 12.58 19.59 -11.11
N GLY A 58 11.44 19.43 -10.43
CA GLY A 58 10.43 18.40 -10.73
C GLY A 58 10.99 17.00 -11.00
N LEU A 59 10.91 16.58 -12.27
CA LEU A 59 11.35 15.26 -12.76
C LEU A 59 12.87 15.00 -12.63
N GLN A 60 13.71 16.05 -12.65
CA GLN A 60 15.15 15.91 -12.40
C GLN A 60 15.42 15.45 -10.97
N VAL A 61 14.62 15.90 -9.99
CA VAL A 61 14.78 15.51 -8.56
C VAL A 61 14.54 14.02 -8.36
N LEU A 62 13.58 13.44 -9.08
CA LEU A 62 13.33 12.00 -9.05
C LEU A 62 14.51 11.20 -9.61
N THR A 63 15.04 11.65 -10.75
CA THR A 63 16.23 11.03 -11.34
C THR A 63 17.46 11.17 -10.45
N LEU A 64 17.64 12.33 -9.82
CA LEU A 64 18.70 12.59 -8.85
C LEU A 64 18.59 11.64 -7.67
N THR A 65 17.38 11.48 -7.12
CA THR A 65 17.11 10.59 -6.00
C THR A 65 17.38 9.12 -6.36
N GLY A 66 16.90 8.66 -7.53
CA GLY A 66 17.17 7.31 -8.02
C GLY A 66 18.66 7.06 -8.25
N ALA A 67 19.37 8.01 -8.87
CA ALA A 67 20.81 7.93 -9.11
C ALA A 67 21.61 7.91 -7.81
N LEU A 68 21.24 8.75 -6.83
CA LEU A 68 21.87 8.79 -5.50
C LEU A 68 21.69 7.46 -4.76
N LEU A 69 20.47 6.91 -4.74
CA LEU A 69 20.20 5.62 -4.11
C LEU A 69 20.95 4.49 -4.83
N THR A 70 21.02 4.52 -6.17
CA THR A 70 21.76 3.53 -6.98
C THR A 70 23.25 3.61 -6.69
N LEU A 71 23.78 4.82 -6.56
CA LEU A 71 25.16 5.05 -6.16
C LEU A 71 25.43 4.51 -4.76
N LEU A 72 24.57 4.77 -3.78
CA LEU A 72 24.73 4.26 -2.41
C LEU A 72 24.76 2.72 -2.37
N LEU A 73 23.87 2.05 -3.11
CA LEU A 73 23.89 0.59 -3.21
C LEU A 73 25.13 0.07 -3.96
N ALA A 74 25.56 0.74 -5.03
CA ALA A 74 26.77 0.38 -5.78
C ALA A 74 28.04 0.55 -4.93
N LEU A 75 28.14 1.63 -4.15
CA LEU A 75 29.23 1.87 -3.19
C LEU A 75 29.23 0.83 -2.06
N SER A 76 28.04 0.38 -1.64
CA SER A 76 27.92 -0.76 -0.72
C SER A 76 28.44 -2.06 -1.36
N ALA A 77 28.15 -2.29 -2.65
CA ALA A 77 28.66 -3.45 -3.41
C ALA A 77 30.19 -3.42 -3.62
N LEU A 78 30.79 -2.23 -3.65
CA LEU A 78 32.25 -2.02 -3.64
C LEU A 78 32.88 -2.28 -2.27
N GLY A 79 32.09 -2.48 -1.22
CA GLY A 79 32.56 -2.88 0.10
C GLY A 79 33.15 -1.73 0.92
N ILE A 80 32.81 -0.47 0.60
CA ILE A 80 33.24 0.73 1.33
C ILE A 80 32.82 0.63 2.80
N ARG A 81 33.75 0.97 3.70
CA ARG A 81 33.53 0.90 5.16
C ARG A 81 32.35 1.80 5.54
N GLY A 82 31.41 1.27 6.32
CA GLY A 82 30.23 1.99 6.78
C GLY A 82 29.01 1.95 5.86
N LEU A 83 29.10 1.46 4.62
CA LEU A 83 27.93 1.31 3.73
C LEU A 83 27.38 -0.12 3.66
N ARG A 84 28.16 -1.11 4.10
CA ARG A 84 27.77 -2.55 4.08
C ARG A 84 26.49 -2.86 4.85
N TRP A 85 26.07 -1.98 5.77
CA TRP A 85 24.80 -2.18 6.50
C TRP A 85 23.56 -1.97 5.60
N LEU A 86 23.69 -1.28 4.46
CA LEU A 86 22.59 -0.99 3.52
C LEU A 86 22.12 -2.23 2.75
N THR A 87 22.96 -3.25 2.61
CA THR A 87 22.69 -4.45 1.81
C THR A 87 22.92 -5.74 2.61
N PRO A 88 22.17 -5.97 3.71
CA PRO A 88 22.22 -7.21 4.48
C PRO A 88 22.12 -8.48 3.64
N GLY A 89 21.25 -8.42 2.62
CA GLY A 89 20.77 -9.56 1.88
C GLY A 89 21.44 -9.76 0.51
N GLY A 90 22.57 -9.12 0.27
CA GLY A 90 23.21 -9.13 -1.04
C GLY A 90 23.13 -7.77 -1.72
N THR A 91 24.08 -7.57 -2.63
CA THR A 91 24.40 -6.26 -3.21
C THR A 91 23.98 -6.17 -4.67
N THR A 92 23.91 -7.30 -5.36
CA THR A 92 23.88 -7.35 -6.83
C THR A 92 22.46 -7.14 -7.39
N ALA A 93 21.48 -7.90 -6.91
CA ALA A 93 20.08 -7.75 -7.32
C ALA A 93 19.48 -6.38 -6.96
N PRO A 94 19.69 -5.81 -5.75
CA PRO A 94 19.18 -4.47 -5.42
C PRO A 94 19.76 -3.37 -6.30
N VAL A 95 21.07 -3.42 -6.62
CA VAL A 95 21.72 -2.45 -7.49
C VAL A 95 21.13 -2.49 -8.90
N LEU A 96 20.94 -3.68 -9.47
CA LEU A 96 20.36 -3.83 -10.81
C LEU A 96 18.92 -3.30 -10.87
N LEU A 97 18.07 -3.66 -9.90
CA LEU A 97 16.67 -3.26 -9.87
C LEU A 97 16.51 -1.75 -9.69
N LEU A 98 17.35 -1.13 -8.86
CA LEU A 98 17.32 0.30 -8.65
C LEU A 98 17.92 1.08 -9.83
N ALA A 99 18.95 0.53 -10.49
CA ALA A 99 19.47 1.09 -11.73
C ALA A 99 18.39 1.07 -12.84
N LEU A 100 17.61 -0.02 -12.93
CA LEU A 100 16.44 -0.10 -13.82
C LEU A 100 15.35 0.90 -13.43
N GLY A 101 15.11 1.09 -12.13
CA GLY A 101 14.20 2.13 -11.62
C GLY A 101 14.61 3.54 -12.04
N THR A 102 15.90 3.85 -11.88
CA THR A 102 16.48 5.13 -12.26
C THR A 102 16.39 5.33 -13.78
N PHE A 103 16.81 4.35 -14.57
CA PHE A 103 16.71 4.38 -16.03
C PHE A 103 15.27 4.48 -16.53
N GLY A 104 14.33 3.74 -15.93
CA GLY A 104 12.92 3.81 -16.28
C GLY A 104 12.32 5.18 -15.98
N THR A 105 12.69 5.78 -14.84
CA THR A 105 12.27 7.13 -14.48
C THR A 105 12.85 8.14 -15.45
N THR A 106 14.18 8.15 -15.66
CA THR A 106 14.86 9.03 -16.64
C THR A 106 14.30 8.87 -18.05
N GLY A 107 14.16 7.63 -18.53
CA GLY A 107 13.59 7.36 -19.86
C GLY A 107 12.17 7.88 -20.03
N TYR A 108 11.32 7.72 -19.00
CA TYR A 108 9.99 8.32 -18.98
C TYR A 108 10.06 9.85 -19.04
N THR A 109 10.95 10.49 -18.28
CA THR A 109 11.09 11.95 -18.32
C THR A 109 11.44 12.46 -19.72
N LEU A 110 12.42 11.84 -20.39
CA LEU A 110 12.82 12.18 -21.76
C LEU A 110 11.67 11.99 -22.76
N GLY A 111 10.91 10.89 -22.60
CA GLY A 111 9.73 10.62 -23.41
C GLY A 111 8.60 11.62 -23.20
N ALA A 112 8.33 11.99 -21.93
CA ALA A 112 7.31 12.97 -21.56
C ALA A 112 7.64 14.37 -22.11
N ILE A 113 8.90 14.79 -22.00
CA ILE A 113 9.39 16.04 -22.60
C ILE A 113 9.18 16.01 -24.12
N SER A 114 9.63 14.94 -24.78
CA SER A 114 9.54 14.81 -26.23
C SER A 114 8.10 14.80 -26.72
N TYR A 115 7.19 14.14 -26.00
CA TYR A 115 5.77 14.08 -26.35
C TYR A 115 5.09 15.43 -26.16
N ARG A 116 5.31 16.10 -25.01
CA ARG A 116 4.60 17.33 -24.67
C ARG A 116 5.09 18.55 -25.45
N LEU A 117 6.38 18.61 -25.76
CA LEU A 117 6.98 19.70 -26.54
C LEU A 117 7.01 19.45 -28.05
N GLY A 118 6.45 18.32 -28.53
CA GLY A 118 6.31 18.06 -29.96
C GLY A 118 7.58 17.59 -30.67
N GLY A 119 8.51 16.95 -29.96
CA GLY A 119 9.65 16.26 -30.57
C GLY A 119 10.89 16.17 -29.68
N VAL A 120 11.78 15.24 -30.04
CA VAL A 120 13.09 15.02 -29.39
C VAL A 120 14.06 16.19 -29.54
N VAL A 121 13.78 17.13 -30.46
CA VAL A 121 14.60 18.32 -30.72
C VAL A 121 14.63 19.25 -29.50
N ASN A 122 13.60 19.18 -28.65
CA ASN A 122 13.51 20.00 -27.43
C ASN A 122 14.35 19.45 -26.26
N LEU A 123 15.01 18.31 -26.43
CA LEU A 123 15.91 17.74 -25.43
C LEU A 123 17.28 18.42 -25.50
N GLU A 124 17.64 19.08 -24.41
CA GLU A 124 18.97 19.65 -24.26
C GLU A 124 20.05 18.58 -23.99
N PRO A 125 21.35 18.92 -24.15
CA PRO A 125 22.45 17.99 -23.90
C PRO A 125 22.38 17.30 -22.53
N GLY A 126 21.90 17.99 -21.49
CA GLY A 126 21.73 17.42 -20.16
C GLY A 126 20.80 16.21 -20.14
N ALA A 127 19.69 16.25 -20.88
CA ALA A 127 18.75 15.14 -20.99
C ALA A 127 19.38 13.93 -21.69
N TRP A 128 20.11 14.15 -22.78
CA TRP A 128 20.82 13.08 -23.49
C TRP A 128 21.89 12.42 -22.63
N VAL A 129 22.66 13.23 -21.90
CA VAL A 129 23.67 12.72 -20.95
C VAL A 129 22.99 11.89 -19.86
N ALA A 130 21.85 12.34 -19.32
CA ALA A 130 21.09 11.59 -18.32
C ALA A 130 20.61 10.23 -18.84
N GLY A 131 20.02 10.21 -20.03
CA GLY A 131 19.54 8.99 -20.67
C GLY A 131 20.66 7.99 -20.96
N ILE A 132 21.78 8.46 -21.51
CA ILE A 132 22.94 7.61 -21.82
C ILE A 132 23.61 7.10 -20.54
N ALA A 133 23.83 7.96 -19.55
CA ALA A 133 24.47 7.59 -18.29
C ALA A 133 23.63 6.57 -17.49
N SER A 134 22.30 6.77 -17.44
CA SER A 134 21.41 5.83 -16.75
C SER A 134 21.34 4.48 -17.47
N LEU A 135 21.36 4.47 -18.82
CA LEU A 135 21.46 3.25 -19.61
C LEU A 135 22.78 2.51 -19.36
N LEU A 136 23.91 3.23 -19.36
CA LEU A 136 25.22 2.66 -19.06
C LEU A 136 25.26 2.05 -17.65
N THR A 137 24.62 2.70 -16.68
CA THR A 137 24.47 2.18 -15.31
C THR A 137 23.80 0.82 -15.29
N VAL A 138 22.70 0.65 -16.04
CA VAL A 138 21.99 -0.64 -16.16
C VAL A 138 22.84 -1.69 -16.86
N LEU A 139 23.50 -1.32 -17.97
CA LEU A 139 24.36 -2.25 -18.72
C LEU A 139 25.53 -2.75 -17.86
N CYS A 140 26.18 -1.86 -17.11
CA CYS A 140 27.22 -2.25 -16.17
C CYS A 140 26.67 -3.10 -15.02
N ALA A 141 25.47 -2.79 -14.50
CA ALA A 141 24.84 -3.58 -13.45
C ALA A 141 24.51 -5.01 -13.89
N LEU A 142 24.11 -5.21 -15.16
CA LEU A 142 23.92 -6.54 -15.77
C LEU A 142 25.22 -7.34 -15.90
N GLY A 143 26.37 -6.66 -15.90
CA GLY A 143 27.70 -7.26 -15.86
C GLY A 143 28.15 -7.71 -14.47
N ILE A 144 27.40 -7.39 -13.40
CA ILE A 144 27.76 -7.79 -12.04
C ILE A 144 27.35 -9.26 -11.82
N PRO A 145 28.27 -10.14 -11.37
CA PRO A 145 27.97 -11.54 -11.07
C PRO A 145 26.84 -11.68 -10.04
N ALA A 146 26.11 -12.79 -10.09
CA ALA A 146 25.09 -13.17 -9.12
C ALA A 146 25.63 -13.33 -7.69
N ASP A 147 24.77 -13.05 -6.69
CA ASP A 147 25.08 -13.29 -5.27
C ASP A 147 24.68 -14.71 -4.81
N GLN A 148 23.82 -15.45 -5.54
CA GLN A 148 23.34 -16.79 -5.17
C GLN A 148 23.60 -17.83 -6.27
N ASP A 149 23.88 -19.08 -5.86
CA ASP A 149 24.26 -20.18 -6.76
C ASP A 149 23.14 -20.61 -7.73
N ASP A 150 21.86 -20.45 -7.35
CA ASP A 150 20.70 -20.71 -8.22
C ASP A 150 20.58 -19.73 -9.41
N GLU A 151 21.29 -18.60 -9.36
CA GLU A 151 21.30 -17.61 -10.45
C GLU A 151 22.32 -17.92 -11.55
N THR A 152 23.13 -18.98 -11.39
CA THR A 152 24.24 -19.32 -12.30
C THR A 152 23.81 -19.86 -13.67
N THR A 153 22.54 -20.23 -13.84
CA THR A 153 21.99 -20.81 -15.08
C THR A 153 21.31 -19.80 -16.02
N ALA A 154 21.17 -18.53 -15.61
CA ALA A 154 20.46 -17.51 -16.38
C ALA A 154 21.28 -16.98 -17.57
N THR A 155 21.07 -17.55 -18.76
CA THR A 155 21.67 -17.07 -20.02
C THR A 155 20.82 -15.96 -20.65
N GLY A 156 21.00 -14.72 -20.18
CA GLY A 156 20.42 -13.51 -20.83
C GLY A 156 19.88 -12.47 -19.86
N ALA A 157 19.72 -11.22 -20.34
CA ALA A 157 19.30 -10.08 -19.52
C ALA A 157 17.91 -10.29 -18.88
N TRP A 158 16.98 -10.88 -19.63
CA TRP A 158 15.64 -11.16 -19.13
C TRP A 158 15.61 -12.29 -18.09
N ALA A 159 16.43 -13.33 -18.29
CA ALA A 159 16.58 -14.41 -17.33
C ALA A 159 17.18 -13.89 -16.00
N ARG A 160 18.17 -12.99 -16.09
CA ARG A 160 18.79 -12.32 -14.95
C ARG A 160 17.83 -11.38 -14.21
N LEU A 161 17.00 -10.63 -14.93
CA LEU A 161 15.95 -9.82 -14.32
C LEU A 161 14.94 -10.71 -13.58
N ARG A 162 14.52 -11.82 -14.20
CA ARG A 162 13.59 -12.75 -13.56
C ARG A 162 14.21 -13.44 -12.34
N SER A 163 15.51 -13.77 -12.37
CA SER A 163 16.22 -14.33 -11.22
C SER A 163 16.27 -13.33 -10.05
N SER A 164 16.68 -12.09 -10.33
CA SER A 164 16.78 -11.03 -9.31
C SER A 164 15.43 -10.65 -8.70
N LEU A 165 14.33 -10.70 -9.46
CA LEU A 165 12.97 -10.53 -8.95
C LEU A 165 12.52 -11.70 -8.06
N ARG A 166 12.96 -12.93 -8.34
CA ARG A 166 12.60 -14.14 -7.58
C ARG A 166 13.52 -14.44 -6.39
N ALA A 167 14.73 -13.91 -6.38
CA ALA A 167 15.73 -14.18 -5.35
C ALA A 167 15.14 -13.96 -3.94
N PRO A 168 15.19 -14.95 -3.04
CA PRO A 168 14.66 -14.80 -1.68
C PRO A 168 15.39 -13.67 -0.95
N ALA A 169 14.66 -12.91 -0.14
CA ALA A 169 15.26 -11.87 0.70
C ALA A 169 16.26 -12.55 1.65
N ALA A 170 17.54 -12.23 1.54
CA ALA A 170 18.54 -12.95 2.31
C ALA A 170 18.50 -12.63 3.80
N ARG A 171 18.97 -13.61 4.57
CA ARG A 171 18.91 -13.63 6.04
C ARG A 171 19.59 -12.38 6.61
N PRO A 172 18.93 -11.66 7.54
CA PRO A 172 19.50 -10.43 8.07
C PRO A 172 20.81 -10.74 8.81
N ALA A 173 21.93 -10.16 8.36
CA ALA A 173 23.15 -10.19 9.15
C ALA A 173 22.89 -9.46 10.48
N THR A 174 23.08 -10.17 11.59
CA THR A 174 22.84 -9.71 12.97
C THR A 174 23.97 -8.78 13.42
N ILE A 175 23.94 -7.52 12.99
CA ILE A 175 24.69 -6.49 13.72
C ILE A 175 23.79 -6.05 14.87
N SER A 176 24.20 -6.36 16.10
CA SER A 176 23.51 -5.87 17.29
C SER A 176 23.79 -4.37 17.46
N LEU A 177 22.79 -3.54 17.18
CA LEU A 177 22.86 -2.11 17.43
C LEU A 177 22.45 -1.81 18.89
N PRO A 178 22.96 -0.73 19.50
CA PRO A 178 22.44 -0.23 20.76
C PRO A 178 20.93 0.08 20.66
N SER A 179 20.15 -0.11 21.73
CA SER A 179 18.69 0.08 21.70
C SER A 179 18.26 1.48 21.26
N TRP A 180 19.00 2.54 21.62
CA TRP A 180 18.70 3.90 21.17
C TRP A 180 18.83 4.07 19.64
N ALA A 181 19.80 3.38 19.03
CA ALA A 181 20.02 3.41 17.58
C ALA A 181 18.95 2.61 16.85
N GLU A 182 18.47 1.50 17.43
CA GLU A 182 17.32 0.76 16.91
C GLU A 182 16.04 1.62 16.89
N ILE A 183 15.79 2.38 17.96
CA ILE A 183 14.63 3.29 18.05
C ILE A 183 14.74 4.43 17.04
N LEU A 184 15.92 5.05 16.93
CA LEU A 184 16.18 6.11 15.96
C LEU A 184 15.96 5.60 14.53
N LEU A 185 16.42 4.38 14.21
CA LEU A 185 16.22 3.77 12.90
C LEU A 185 14.73 3.56 12.59
N ILE A 186 13.93 3.12 13.57
CA ILE A 186 12.47 3.02 13.42
C ILE A 186 11.86 4.40 13.14
N ALA A 187 12.22 5.43 13.91
CA ALA A 187 11.69 6.78 13.73
C ALA A 187 12.06 7.37 12.36
N VAL A 188 13.32 7.23 11.94
CA VAL A 188 13.80 7.66 10.61
C VAL A 188 13.10 6.90 9.50
N ALA A 189 12.86 5.60 9.65
CA ALA A 189 12.15 4.81 8.65
C ALA A 189 10.69 5.27 8.47
N PHE A 190 9.97 5.54 9.56
CA PHE A 190 8.60 6.07 9.49
C PHE A 190 8.56 7.51 8.97
N GLY A 191 9.53 8.36 9.35
CA GLY A 191 9.66 9.71 8.81
C GLY A 191 9.96 9.72 7.32
N LEU A 192 10.83 8.82 6.83
CA LEU A 192 11.10 8.65 5.41
C LEU A 192 9.86 8.12 4.66
N ALA A 193 9.14 7.16 5.24
CA ALA A 193 7.90 6.65 4.66
C ALA A 193 6.83 7.76 4.55
N LEU A 194 6.69 8.58 5.60
CA LEU A 194 5.83 9.76 5.59
C LEU A 194 6.26 10.75 4.51
N TYR A 195 7.55 11.07 4.41
CA TYR A 195 8.06 11.99 3.40
C TYR A 195 7.78 11.49 1.98
N VAL A 196 8.09 10.21 1.70
CA VAL A 196 7.80 9.59 0.40
C VAL A 196 6.31 9.65 0.09
N PHE A 197 5.45 9.35 1.06
CA PHE A 197 3.99 9.40 0.90
C PHE A 197 3.48 10.83 0.66
N THR A 198 3.97 11.79 1.46
CA THR A 198 3.65 13.23 1.36
C THR A 198 4.03 13.77 -0.02
N TYR A 199 5.25 13.49 -0.47
CA TYR A 199 5.70 13.88 -1.81
C TYR A 199 4.80 13.34 -2.92
N GLY A 200 4.30 12.10 -2.78
CA GLY A 200 3.37 11.50 -3.74
C GLY A 200 2.00 12.17 -3.81
N ILE A 201 1.52 12.72 -2.69
CA ILE A 201 0.28 13.49 -2.64
C ILE A 201 0.50 14.90 -3.21
N ASP A 202 1.63 15.52 -2.88
CA ASP A 202 1.96 16.90 -3.24
C ASP A 202 2.38 17.08 -4.70
N THR A 203 2.48 16.00 -5.48
CA THR A 203 2.84 16.11 -6.90
C THR A 203 1.81 16.96 -7.65
N GLU A 204 2.27 18.06 -8.22
CA GLU A 204 1.44 19.08 -8.87
C GLU A 204 0.85 18.63 -10.22
N TYR A 205 1.60 17.83 -10.98
CA TYR A 205 1.23 17.42 -12.34
C TYR A 205 1.46 15.93 -12.60
N VAL A 206 0.77 15.42 -13.60
CA VAL A 206 0.67 13.99 -13.94
C VAL A 206 2.02 13.38 -14.27
N GLU A 207 2.87 14.08 -15.02
CA GLU A 207 4.19 13.58 -15.41
C GLU A 207 5.06 13.36 -14.17
N LEU A 208 5.03 14.30 -13.22
CA LEU A 208 5.77 14.17 -11.96
C LEU A 208 5.27 12.97 -11.15
N PHE A 209 3.97 12.80 -11.03
CA PHE A 209 3.37 11.67 -10.31
C PHE A 209 3.72 10.32 -10.95
N THR A 210 3.68 10.24 -12.28
CA THR A 210 4.01 9.01 -13.02
C THR A 210 5.48 8.64 -12.87
N GLY A 211 6.38 9.62 -12.99
CA GLY A 211 7.81 9.41 -12.71
C GLY A 211 8.05 8.97 -11.26
N TYR A 212 7.36 9.59 -10.30
CA TYR A 212 7.43 9.24 -8.89
C TYR A 212 6.98 7.79 -8.65
N LEU A 213 5.88 7.38 -9.27
CA LEU A 213 5.34 6.02 -9.15
C LEU A 213 6.32 4.98 -9.71
N ILE A 214 6.94 5.24 -10.87
CA ILE A 214 7.97 4.35 -11.45
C ILE A 214 9.13 4.17 -10.46
N LEU A 215 9.65 5.27 -9.91
CA LEU A 215 10.77 5.26 -8.99
C LEU A 215 10.42 4.54 -7.67
N VAL A 216 9.26 4.84 -7.09
CA VAL A 216 8.82 4.25 -5.81
C VAL A 216 8.52 2.75 -5.96
N VAL A 217 7.88 2.33 -7.06
CA VAL A 217 7.58 0.91 -7.30
C VAL A 217 8.88 0.12 -7.52
N LEU A 218 9.72 0.54 -8.47
CA LEU A 218 10.96 -0.18 -8.79
C LEU A 218 11.98 -0.07 -7.65
N GLY A 219 12.09 1.10 -7.03
CA GLY A 219 12.93 1.33 -5.85
C GLY A 219 12.44 0.57 -4.61
N GLY A 220 11.13 0.46 -4.41
CA GLY A 220 10.53 -0.36 -3.36
C GLY A 220 10.84 -1.85 -3.56
N ILE A 221 10.72 -2.35 -4.79
CA ILE A 221 11.11 -3.73 -5.14
C ILE A 221 12.61 -3.94 -4.85
N ALA A 222 13.48 -3.02 -5.30
CA ALA A 222 14.91 -3.08 -5.00
C ALA A 222 15.18 -3.07 -3.48
N LEU A 223 14.48 -2.22 -2.72
CA LEU A 223 14.60 -2.12 -1.27
C LEU A 223 14.21 -3.44 -0.58
N THR A 224 13.16 -4.14 -1.03
CA THR A 224 12.83 -5.46 -0.47
C THR A 224 13.95 -6.48 -0.65
N LYS A 225 14.72 -6.39 -1.74
CA LYS A 225 15.87 -7.28 -2.01
C LYS A 225 17.11 -6.91 -1.19
N THR A 226 17.22 -5.68 -0.70
CA THR A 226 18.35 -5.32 0.20
C THR A 226 18.31 -6.09 1.52
N GLY A 227 17.12 -6.52 1.98
CA GLY A 227 16.90 -7.07 3.33
C GLY A 227 16.72 -6.00 4.42
N LEU A 228 16.70 -4.71 4.08
CA LEU A 228 16.39 -3.64 5.05
C LEU A 228 14.95 -3.73 5.59
N PRO A 229 13.91 -4.00 4.78
CA PRO A 229 12.56 -4.12 5.30
C PRO A 229 12.38 -5.29 6.26
N SER A 230 13.03 -6.44 6.02
CA SER A 230 12.97 -7.58 6.94
C SER A 230 13.65 -7.27 8.28
N ARG A 231 14.78 -6.54 8.26
CA ARG A 231 15.40 -5.99 9.48
C ARG A 231 14.47 -5.02 10.20
N LEU A 232 13.85 -4.09 9.48
CA LEU A 232 12.91 -3.12 10.06
C LEU A 232 11.70 -3.83 10.69
N THR A 233 11.16 -4.86 10.04
CA THR A 233 10.09 -5.71 10.58
C THR A 233 10.52 -6.43 11.86
N ALA A 234 11.74 -6.95 11.92
CA ALA A 234 12.27 -7.57 13.14
C ALA A 234 12.44 -6.54 14.28
N LEU A 235 12.94 -5.34 13.98
CA LEU A 235 13.11 -4.25 14.95
C LEU A 235 11.77 -3.72 15.46
N THR A 236 10.80 -3.52 14.56
CA THR A 236 9.44 -3.08 14.93
C THR A 236 8.68 -4.16 15.69
N ALA A 237 8.95 -5.45 15.46
CA ALA A 237 8.41 -6.53 16.30
C ALA A 237 9.01 -6.51 17.73
N LYS A 238 10.33 -6.29 17.85
CA LYS A 238 11.03 -6.15 19.13
C LYS A 238 10.53 -4.93 19.92
N HIS A 239 10.39 -3.79 19.24
CA HIS A 239 9.97 -2.51 19.82
C HIS A 239 8.55 -2.12 19.40
N ARG A 240 7.59 -3.04 19.58
CA ARG A 240 6.22 -2.89 19.04
C ARG A 240 5.51 -1.62 19.47
N THR A 241 5.60 -1.25 20.74
CA THR A 241 4.95 -0.02 21.26
C THR A 241 5.55 1.21 20.58
N ILE A 242 6.87 1.26 20.46
CA ILE A 242 7.60 2.39 19.85
C ILE A 242 7.29 2.47 18.35
N ALA A 243 7.22 1.35 17.66
CA ALA A 243 6.84 1.30 16.25
C ALA A 243 5.41 1.82 16.02
N LEU A 244 4.46 1.42 16.87
CA LEU A 244 3.08 1.91 16.80
C LEU A 244 2.99 3.41 17.12
N THR A 245 3.74 3.89 18.12
CA THR A 245 3.78 5.34 18.43
C THR A 245 4.46 6.12 17.32
N ALA A 246 5.54 5.60 16.72
CA ALA A 246 6.21 6.26 15.60
C ALA A 246 5.30 6.33 14.37
N ALA A 247 4.58 5.26 14.05
CA ALA A 247 3.58 5.26 12.98
C ALA A 247 2.45 6.26 13.24
N PHE A 248 1.97 6.33 14.49
CA PHE A 248 0.95 7.30 14.88
C PHE A 248 1.45 8.74 14.78
N VAL A 249 2.64 9.03 15.31
CA VAL A 249 3.24 10.37 15.25
C VAL A 249 3.48 10.77 13.80
N ALA A 250 3.95 9.86 12.95
CA ALA A 250 4.12 10.12 11.53
C ALA A 250 2.78 10.44 10.85
N ALA A 251 1.72 9.66 11.10
CA ALA A 251 0.40 9.95 10.56
C ALA A 251 -0.18 11.27 11.10
N ALA A 252 -0.05 11.54 12.39
CA ALA A 252 -0.51 12.78 13.01
C ALA A 252 0.28 14.02 12.55
N ALA A 253 1.55 13.85 12.17
CA ALA A 253 2.38 14.90 11.60
C ALA A 253 2.01 15.24 10.14
N PHE A 254 1.29 14.37 9.43
CA PHE A 254 0.97 14.55 8.01
C PHE A 254 0.25 15.88 7.71
N PRO A 255 -0.82 16.29 8.41
CA PRO A 255 -1.49 17.55 8.08
C PRO A 255 -0.62 18.79 8.31
N PHE A 256 0.41 18.70 9.17
CA PHE A 256 1.34 19.79 9.44
C PHE A 256 2.38 19.97 8.33
N THR A 257 2.57 18.97 7.46
CA THR A 257 3.44 19.10 6.29
C THR A 257 2.72 19.69 5.08
N GLN A 258 1.40 19.81 5.16
CA GLN A 258 0.54 20.21 4.05
C GLN A 258 0.22 21.70 4.10
N THR A 259 0.38 22.37 2.96
CA THR A 259 -0.01 23.79 2.79
C THR A 259 -1.30 23.96 1.99
N ASN A 260 -1.77 22.90 1.33
CA ASN A 260 -2.95 22.93 0.46
C ASN A 260 -4.06 22.02 1.01
N ASP A 261 -5.26 22.59 1.16
CA ASP A 261 -6.45 21.88 1.63
C ASP A 261 -6.89 20.73 0.72
N THR A 262 -6.59 20.81 -0.58
CA THR A 262 -6.94 19.77 -1.56
C THR A 262 -6.24 18.45 -1.24
N TYR A 263 -4.95 18.51 -0.95
CA TYR A 263 -4.14 17.33 -0.62
C TYR A 263 -4.53 16.74 0.73
N THR A 264 -4.88 17.61 1.68
CA THR A 264 -5.40 17.19 2.97
C THR A 264 -6.78 16.52 2.85
N ASN A 265 -7.65 17.00 1.94
CA ASN A 265 -8.92 16.34 1.62
C ASN A 265 -8.70 14.93 1.06
N VAL A 266 -7.77 14.77 0.11
CA VAL A 266 -7.41 13.45 -0.44
C VAL A 266 -6.95 12.53 0.68
N ALA A 267 -6.09 13.01 1.57
CA ALA A 267 -5.60 12.23 2.71
C ALA A 267 -6.70 11.86 3.72
N ALA A 268 -7.65 12.76 3.99
CA ALA A 268 -8.79 12.48 4.86
C ALA A 268 -9.67 11.36 4.28
N ASN A 269 -9.93 11.41 2.97
CA ASN A 269 -10.68 10.36 2.29
C ASN A 269 -9.90 9.04 2.20
N ILE A 270 -8.56 9.08 2.07
CA ILE A 270 -7.70 7.88 2.21
C ILE A 270 -7.94 7.21 3.57
N LEU A 271 -7.97 7.97 4.66
CA LEU A 271 -8.21 7.42 6.00
C LEU A 271 -9.62 6.86 6.18
N VAL A 272 -10.64 7.53 5.65
CA VAL A 272 -12.02 7.00 5.60
C VAL A 272 -12.00 5.65 4.88
N PHE A 273 -11.47 5.62 3.67
CA PHE A 273 -11.40 4.43 2.84
C PHE A 273 -10.61 3.29 3.49
N ALA A 274 -9.48 3.61 4.11
CA ALA A 274 -8.63 2.67 4.84
C ALA A 274 -9.32 2.09 6.09
N THR A 275 -10.09 2.89 6.80
CA THR A 275 -10.84 2.45 7.98
C THR A 275 -11.98 1.51 7.60
N VAL A 276 -12.69 1.81 6.50
CA VAL A 276 -13.73 0.93 5.96
C VAL A 276 -13.11 -0.37 5.46
N ALA A 277 -11.99 -0.31 4.75
CA ALA A 277 -11.25 -1.48 4.29
C ALA A 277 -10.77 -2.35 5.47
N LEU A 278 -10.35 -1.75 6.58
CA LEU A 278 -10.02 -2.48 7.82
C LEU A 278 -11.25 -3.17 8.44
N GLY A 279 -12.41 -2.52 8.41
CA GLY A 279 -13.68 -3.15 8.79
C GLY A 279 -13.99 -4.36 7.92
N LEU A 280 -13.87 -4.21 6.59
CA LEU A 280 -14.08 -5.28 5.62
C LEU A 280 -13.09 -6.43 5.84
N ASN A 281 -11.86 -6.12 6.23
CA ASN A 281 -10.84 -7.10 6.54
C ASN A 281 -11.19 -7.96 7.78
N VAL A 282 -12.12 -7.55 8.64
CA VAL A 282 -12.70 -8.45 9.67
C VAL A 282 -13.49 -9.57 8.99
N VAL A 283 -14.34 -9.22 8.03
CA VAL A 283 -15.25 -10.14 7.34
C VAL A 283 -14.48 -11.04 6.36
N VAL A 284 -13.71 -10.42 5.46
CA VAL A 284 -12.96 -11.12 4.41
C VAL A 284 -11.66 -11.72 4.97
N GLY A 285 -10.90 -10.93 5.72
CA GLY A 285 -9.56 -11.32 6.17
C GLY A 285 -9.57 -12.33 7.32
N LEU A 286 -10.43 -12.16 8.32
CA LEU A 286 -10.49 -13.08 9.47
C LEU A 286 -11.50 -14.22 9.24
N ALA A 287 -12.74 -13.90 8.84
CA ALA A 287 -13.80 -14.90 8.71
C ALA A 287 -13.89 -15.58 7.33
N GLY A 288 -13.20 -15.06 6.30
CA GLY A 288 -13.16 -15.68 4.98
C GLY A 288 -14.42 -15.50 4.15
N LEU A 289 -15.24 -14.50 4.48
CA LEU A 289 -16.52 -14.25 3.80
C LEU A 289 -16.33 -13.14 2.77
N LEU A 290 -16.61 -13.44 1.50
CA LEU A 290 -16.54 -12.44 0.44
C LEU A 290 -17.80 -11.57 0.47
N ASP A 291 -17.60 -10.27 0.73
CA ASP A 291 -18.67 -9.27 0.80
C ASP A 291 -18.45 -8.17 -0.23
N LEU A 292 -19.20 -8.26 -1.34
CA LEU A 292 -19.19 -7.29 -2.44
C LEU A 292 -20.11 -6.09 -2.16
N GLY A 293 -21.01 -6.18 -1.19
CA GLY A 293 -21.96 -5.13 -0.84
C GLY A 293 -21.47 -4.16 0.23
N TYR A 294 -20.21 -4.30 0.67
CA TYR A 294 -19.73 -3.69 1.91
C TYR A 294 -19.84 -2.15 1.98
N VAL A 295 -19.77 -1.46 0.84
CA VAL A 295 -19.95 0.01 0.77
C VAL A 295 -21.34 0.46 1.26
N ALA A 296 -22.36 -0.41 1.24
CA ALA A 296 -23.66 -0.09 1.79
C ALA A 296 -23.63 0.09 3.31
N PHE A 297 -22.75 -0.61 4.05
CA PHE A 297 -22.61 -0.39 5.50
C PHE A 297 -22.00 0.97 5.82
N LEU A 298 -21.10 1.45 4.96
CA LEU A 298 -20.60 2.81 5.01
C LEU A 298 -21.74 3.81 4.76
N GLY A 299 -22.53 3.58 3.71
CA GLY A 299 -23.69 4.42 3.36
C GLY A 299 -24.76 4.48 4.45
N VAL A 300 -25.16 3.35 5.02
CA VAL A 300 -26.13 3.31 6.14
C VAL A 300 -25.66 4.18 7.31
N GLY A 301 -24.37 4.12 7.65
CA GLY A 301 -23.80 4.96 8.70
C GLY A 301 -23.82 6.44 8.35
N ALA A 302 -23.49 6.77 7.09
CA ALA A 302 -23.49 8.15 6.60
C ALA A 302 -24.91 8.76 6.57
N TYR A 303 -25.91 8.04 6.05
CA TYR A 303 -27.31 8.48 6.09
C TYR A 303 -27.85 8.58 7.52
N ALA A 304 -27.57 7.59 8.36
CA ALA A 304 -27.98 7.63 9.77
C ALA A 304 -27.40 8.85 10.49
N ALA A 305 -26.14 9.21 10.21
CA ALA A 305 -25.52 10.41 10.75
C ALA A 305 -26.15 11.69 10.15
N ALA A 306 -26.30 11.77 8.83
CA ALA A 306 -26.90 12.93 8.15
C ALA A 306 -28.30 13.26 8.70
N LEU A 307 -29.11 12.22 8.98
CA LEU A 307 -30.45 12.37 9.54
C LEU A 307 -30.48 12.88 10.98
N VAL A 308 -29.48 12.53 11.81
CA VAL A 308 -29.47 12.89 13.25
C VAL A 308 -28.52 14.02 13.60
N SER A 309 -27.67 14.47 12.68
CA SER A 309 -26.71 15.55 12.90
C SER A 309 -27.35 16.95 12.80
N GLY A 310 -28.65 17.05 12.54
CA GLY A 310 -29.37 18.32 12.43
C GLY A 310 -29.08 19.10 11.14
N SER A 311 -28.92 18.39 10.01
CA SER A 311 -29.02 19.02 8.69
C SER A 311 -30.40 19.69 8.55
N PRO A 312 -30.50 20.91 7.98
CA PRO A 312 -31.77 21.56 7.66
C PRO A 312 -32.69 20.71 6.77
N ASP A 313 -32.08 19.89 5.92
CA ASP A 313 -32.75 19.02 4.95
C ASP A 313 -32.99 17.59 5.52
N SER A 314 -32.78 17.40 6.82
CA SER A 314 -33.14 16.16 7.53
C SER A 314 -34.64 16.13 7.84
N THR A 315 -35.29 15.06 7.40
CA THR A 315 -36.71 14.75 7.65
C THR A 315 -37.02 14.48 9.13
N ILE A 316 -36.02 14.07 9.92
CA ILE A 316 -36.19 13.73 11.34
C ILE A 316 -36.11 14.97 12.24
N GLY A 317 -35.42 16.04 11.80
CA GLY A 317 -35.32 17.31 12.54
C GLY A 317 -34.61 17.22 13.91
N VAL A 318 -33.86 16.15 14.16
CA VAL A 318 -33.14 15.92 15.42
C VAL A 318 -31.68 16.34 15.27
N HIS A 319 -31.12 16.95 16.32
CA HIS A 319 -29.72 17.35 16.40
C HIS A 319 -29.03 16.67 17.58
N PHE A 320 -28.37 15.55 17.31
CA PHE A 320 -27.56 14.82 18.26
C PHE A 320 -26.14 15.37 18.33
N PRO A 321 -25.49 15.31 19.52
CA PRO A 321 -24.07 15.56 19.59
C PRO A 321 -23.32 14.52 18.76
N PHE A 322 -22.17 14.91 18.20
CA PHE A 322 -21.38 14.08 17.28
C PHE A 322 -21.19 12.64 17.76
N TRP A 323 -20.81 12.44 19.02
CA TRP A 323 -20.60 11.10 19.56
C TRP A 323 -21.85 10.23 19.56
N ALA A 324 -23.03 10.83 19.78
CA ALA A 324 -24.29 10.11 19.64
C ALA A 324 -24.61 9.82 18.17
N ALA A 325 -24.33 10.73 17.24
CA ALA A 325 -24.48 10.47 15.81
C ALA A 325 -23.59 9.30 15.33
N VAL A 326 -22.34 9.23 15.80
CA VAL A 326 -21.40 8.12 15.56
C VAL A 326 -21.97 6.79 16.06
N LEU A 327 -22.47 6.76 17.30
CA LEU A 327 -23.08 5.56 17.88
C LEU A 327 -24.33 5.14 17.11
N THR A 328 -25.15 6.09 16.69
CA THR A 328 -26.35 5.83 15.88
C THR A 328 -25.97 5.23 14.53
N GLY A 329 -24.99 5.80 13.81
CA GLY A 329 -24.53 5.23 12.54
C GLY A 329 -23.87 3.86 12.69
N ALA A 330 -23.07 3.66 13.75
CA ALA A 330 -22.50 2.35 14.06
C ALA A 330 -23.59 1.30 14.36
N ALA A 331 -24.60 1.68 15.14
CA ALA A 331 -25.72 0.82 15.50
C ALA A 331 -26.62 0.52 14.29
N ALA A 332 -26.92 1.52 13.46
CA ALA A 332 -27.70 1.36 12.25
C ALA A 332 -27.03 0.38 11.28
N SER A 333 -25.72 0.57 11.02
CA SER A 333 -24.97 -0.35 10.17
C SER A 333 -24.82 -1.73 10.79
N LEU A 334 -24.67 -1.84 12.12
CA LEU A 334 -24.66 -3.13 12.82
C LEU A 334 -25.98 -3.88 12.63
N VAL A 335 -27.12 -3.21 12.85
CA VAL A 335 -28.45 -3.79 12.67
C VAL A 335 -28.66 -4.21 11.22
N PHE A 336 -28.30 -3.34 10.27
CA PHE A 336 -28.36 -3.66 8.85
C PHE A 336 -27.49 -4.86 8.48
N GLY A 337 -26.27 -4.93 9.03
CA GLY A 337 -25.36 -6.07 8.88
C GLY A 337 -25.92 -7.37 9.45
N ILE A 338 -26.66 -7.32 10.56
CA ILE A 338 -27.35 -8.51 11.11
C ILE A 338 -28.53 -8.91 10.23
N VAL A 339 -29.33 -7.95 9.78
CA VAL A 339 -30.51 -8.17 8.92
C VAL A 339 -30.10 -8.81 7.59
N ILE A 340 -28.98 -8.37 7.01
CA ILE A 340 -28.42 -8.96 5.79
C ILE A 340 -27.68 -10.26 6.08
N GLY A 341 -26.87 -10.30 7.14
CA GLY A 341 -26.05 -11.46 7.49
C GLY A 341 -26.91 -12.69 7.78
N ALA A 342 -28.00 -12.56 8.54
CA ALA A 342 -28.82 -13.69 8.94
C ALA A 342 -29.36 -14.55 7.76
N PRO A 343 -29.94 -13.99 6.69
CA PRO A 343 -30.37 -14.78 5.52
C PRO A 343 -29.21 -15.20 4.62
N THR A 344 -28.18 -14.35 4.43
CA THR A 344 -27.09 -14.60 3.49
C THR A 344 -26.12 -15.69 3.94
N LEU A 345 -25.93 -15.85 5.25
CA LEU A 345 -25.02 -16.84 5.83
C LEU A 345 -25.47 -18.30 5.64
N ARG A 346 -26.64 -18.52 5.05
CA ARG A 346 -27.08 -19.85 4.56
C ARG A 346 -26.39 -20.25 3.26
N LEU A 347 -25.79 -19.29 2.55
CA LEU A 347 -25.08 -19.46 1.28
C LEU A 347 -23.58 -19.61 1.53
N ARG A 348 -22.88 -20.26 0.58
CA ARG A 348 -21.44 -20.52 0.65
C ARG A 348 -20.72 -19.96 -0.56
N GLY A 349 -19.46 -19.56 -0.35
CA GLY A 349 -18.55 -19.12 -1.40
C GLY A 349 -19.12 -17.97 -2.23
N ASP A 350 -19.10 -18.14 -3.55
CA ASP A 350 -19.47 -17.10 -4.52
C ASP A 350 -20.95 -16.70 -4.43
N TYR A 351 -21.84 -17.60 -3.98
CA TYR A 351 -23.25 -17.26 -3.78
C TYR A 351 -23.45 -16.22 -2.68
N LEU A 352 -22.63 -16.25 -1.62
CA LEU A 352 -22.66 -15.22 -0.58
C LEU A 352 -22.29 -13.86 -1.19
N ALA A 353 -21.22 -13.83 -1.99
CA ALA A 353 -20.73 -12.63 -2.65
C ALA A 353 -21.78 -12.00 -3.59
N ILE A 354 -22.42 -12.80 -4.44
CA ILE A 354 -23.47 -12.33 -5.36
C ILE A 354 -24.64 -11.71 -4.58
N VAL A 355 -25.07 -12.33 -3.49
CA VAL A 355 -26.20 -11.82 -2.71
C VAL A 355 -25.83 -10.54 -1.95
N THR A 356 -24.61 -10.44 -1.41
CA THR A 356 -24.15 -9.18 -0.79
C THR A 356 -24.10 -8.02 -1.78
N LEU A 357 -23.65 -8.26 -3.03
CA LEU A 357 -23.72 -7.26 -4.11
C LEU A 357 -25.17 -6.81 -4.33
N GLY A 358 -26.10 -7.77 -4.42
CA GLY A 358 -27.53 -7.49 -4.56
C GLY A 358 -28.06 -6.60 -3.42
N PHE A 359 -27.70 -6.88 -2.17
CA PHE A 359 -28.07 -6.03 -1.04
C PHE A 359 -27.47 -4.62 -1.10
N GLY A 360 -26.23 -4.49 -1.59
CA GLY A 360 -25.62 -3.18 -1.82
C GLY A 360 -26.42 -2.33 -2.80
N GLU A 361 -26.87 -2.94 -3.90
CA GLU A 361 -27.70 -2.23 -4.89
C GLU A 361 -29.13 -2.01 -4.44
N ILE A 362 -29.70 -2.94 -3.67
CA ILE A 362 -30.99 -2.71 -3.02
C ILE A 362 -30.88 -1.48 -2.11
N PHE A 363 -29.84 -1.37 -1.28
CA PHE A 363 -29.62 -0.20 -0.44
C PHE A 363 -29.59 1.09 -1.27
N ARG A 364 -28.78 1.15 -2.32
CA ARG A 364 -28.68 2.34 -3.18
C ARG A 364 -30.03 2.71 -3.79
N ILE A 365 -30.72 1.74 -4.37
CA ILE A 365 -32.03 1.94 -5.00
C ILE A 365 -33.05 2.39 -3.94
N THR A 366 -33.05 1.79 -2.76
CA THR A 366 -33.93 2.22 -1.65
C THR A 366 -33.66 3.67 -1.26
N MET A 367 -32.42 4.07 -1.02
CA MET A 367 -32.10 5.47 -0.68
C MET A 367 -32.47 6.44 -1.80
N ASN A 368 -32.45 6.01 -3.05
CA ASN A 368 -32.85 6.81 -4.20
C ASN A 368 -34.39 6.96 -4.35
N ASN A 369 -35.18 6.08 -3.76
CA ASN A 369 -36.67 6.08 -3.85
C ASN A 369 -37.36 6.54 -2.54
N LEU A 370 -36.59 6.93 -1.51
CA LEU A 370 -37.11 7.48 -0.25
C LEU A 370 -37.22 9.02 -0.35
N ASP A 371 -37.93 9.49 -1.36
CA ASP A 371 -38.07 10.89 -1.79
C ASP A 371 -39.39 11.55 -1.41
N GLY A 372 -40.34 10.81 -0.82
CA GLY A 372 -41.69 11.29 -0.53
C GLY A 372 -42.72 11.04 -1.63
N ASP A 373 -42.28 10.75 -2.86
CA ASP A 373 -43.13 10.47 -4.01
C ASP A 373 -43.26 8.96 -4.25
N SER A 374 -42.13 8.27 -4.39
CA SER A 374 -42.06 6.83 -4.65
C SER A 374 -42.10 6.00 -3.36
N GLY A 375 -41.76 6.62 -2.25
CA GLY A 375 -41.72 6.01 -0.92
C GLY A 375 -41.79 7.08 0.19
N PRO A 376 -41.62 6.68 1.46
CA PRO A 376 -41.56 7.64 2.56
C PRO A 376 -40.46 8.67 2.36
N ASP A 377 -40.74 9.94 2.68
CA ASP A 377 -39.76 11.02 2.65
C ASP A 377 -38.78 10.85 3.81
N VAL A 378 -37.60 10.29 3.51
CA VAL A 378 -36.55 10.06 4.50
C VAL A 378 -35.23 10.66 4.04
N THR A 379 -34.84 10.42 2.78
CA THR A 379 -33.51 10.76 2.27
C THR A 379 -33.52 11.85 1.19
N ASN A 380 -34.68 12.41 0.86
CA ASN A 380 -34.89 13.28 -0.31
C ASN A 380 -34.45 12.63 -1.65
N GLY A 381 -34.41 11.29 -1.71
CA GLY A 381 -34.12 10.53 -2.92
C GLY A 381 -32.75 10.83 -3.56
N PRO A 382 -32.71 11.12 -4.89
CA PRO A 382 -31.46 11.40 -5.60
C PRO A 382 -30.70 12.63 -5.09
N ASN A 383 -31.42 13.61 -4.53
CA ASN A 383 -30.80 14.83 -4.00
C ASN A 383 -30.00 14.57 -2.72
N GLY A 384 -30.33 13.49 -2.00
CA GLY A 384 -29.69 13.13 -0.75
C GLY A 384 -29.93 14.15 0.36
N ILE A 385 -29.04 14.15 1.36
CA ILE A 385 -29.13 15.05 2.52
C ILE A 385 -27.91 15.97 2.49
N PRO A 386 -28.03 17.20 1.94
CA PRO A 386 -26.95 18.19 1.95
C PRO A 386 -26.88 18.93 3.29
N ASN A 387 -25.98 19.90 3.37
CA ASN A 387 -25.88 20.84 4.49
C ASN A 387 -25.66 20.19 5.86
N ILE A 388 -24.86 19.12 5.89
CA ILE A 388 -24.51 18.45 7.13
C ILE A 388 -23.59 19.38 7.93
N PRO A 389 -23.98 19.80 9.14
CA PRO A 389 -23.26 20.84 9.87
C PRO A 389 -21.87 20.40 10.26
N ASP A 390 -20.93 21.34 10.33
CA ASP A 390 -19.59 21.05 10.83
C ASP A 390 -19.59 20.70 12.32
N LEU A 391 -18.63 19.85 12.68
CA LEU A 391 -18.57 19.26 14.01
C LEU A 391 -17.93 20.21 15.03
N LYS A 392 -18.69 20.49 16.09
CA LYS A 392 -18.19 21.23 17.27
C LYS A 392 -17.90 20.26 18.41
N ILE A 393 -16.62 20.00 18.68
CA ILE A 393 -16.18 19.06 19.72
C ILE A 393 -15.50 19.85 20.85
N PHE A 394 -16.08 19.85 22.05
CA PHE A 394 -15.56 20.54 23.24
C PHE A 394 -15.24 22.04 23.01
N GLY A 395 -16.01 22.72 22.15
CA GLY A 395 -15.80 24.13 21.78
C GLY A 395 -14.84 24.35 20.61
N PHE A 396 -14.26 23.29 20.06
CA PHE A 396 -13.46 23.32 18.84
C PHE A 396 -14.34 23.06 17.62
N ASP A 397 -14.46 24.04 16.74
CA ASP A 397 -15.22 23.90 15.48
C ASP A 397 -14.33 23.33 14.39
N LEU A 398 -14.53 22.08 14.01
CA LEU A 398 -13.72 21.41 12.99
C LEU A 398 -13.88 22.03 11.59
N GLY A 399 -14.93 22.83 11.36
CA GLY A 399 -15.16 23.59 10.13
C GLY A 399 -14.25 24.80 9.94
N GLU A 400 -13.71 25.34 11.04
CA GLU A 400 -12.87 26.55 11.06
C GLU A 400 -11.38 26.21 10.99
N THR A 401 -10.57 27.19 10.56
CA THR A 401 -9.11 27.05 10.56
C THR A 401 -8.54 27.28 11.95
N HIS A 402 -7.69 26.37 12.43
CA HIS A 402 -7.07 26.47 13.76
C HIS A 402 -5.55 26.56 13.68
N THR A 403 -4.98 27.51 14.41
CA THR A 403 -3.52 27.65 14.57
C THR A 403 -3.01 26.71 15.66
N VAL A 404 -2.34 25.63 15.28
CA VAL A 404 -1.72 24.69 16.21
C VAL A 404 -0.22 24.66 15.99
N LEU A 405 0.57 24.95 17.04
CA LEU A 405 2.04 25.01 16.98
C LEU A 405 2.60 25.98 15.92
N GLY A 406 1.86 27.05 15.60
CA GLY A 406 2.25 28.03 14.59
C GLY A 406 1.96 27.63 13.14
N VAL A 407 1.23 26.53 12.93
CA VAL A 407 0.76 26.06 11.61
C VAL A 407 -0.77 26.16 11.56
N ASP A 408 -1.29 26.68 10.45
CA ASP A 408 -2.73 26.77 10.19
C ASP A 408 -3.28 25.41 9.72
N LEU A 409 -4.15 24.80 10.53
CA LEU A 409 -4.87 23.58 10.18
C LEU A 409 -6.25 23.95 9.64
N GLY A 410 -6.46 23.75 8.34
CA GLY A 410 -7.76 23.93 7.69
C GLY A 410 -8.77 22.85 8.07
N ARG A 411 -10.00 23.00 7.57
CA ARG A 411 -11.13 22.09 7.81
C ARG A 411 -10.77 20.62 7.58
N PHE A 412 -10.19 20.29 6.43
CA PHE A 412 -9.86 18.89 6.11
C PHE A 412 -8.74 18.32 6.99
N ALA A 413 -7.82 19.16 7.48
CA ALA A 413 -6.78 18.75 8.42
C ALA A 413 -7.38 18.33 9.77
N ASN A 414 -8.36 19.10 10.24
CA ASN A 414 -9.10 18.81 11.45
C ASN A 414 -9.86 17.48 11.34
N TYR A 415 -10.59 17.27 10.24
CA TYR A 415 -11.28 16.01 9.97
C TYR A 415 -10.32 14.83 9.76
N TYR A 416 -9.14 15.05 9.15
CA TYR A 416 -8.11 14.03 9.04
C TYR A 416 -7.67 13.53 10.42
N LEU A 417 -7.39 14.45 11.36
CA LEU A 417 -6.99 14.09 12.73
C LEU A 417 -8.11 13.34 13.47
N LEU A 418 -9.35 13.76 13.30
CA LEU A 418 -10.51 13.04 13.84
C LEU A 418 -10.60 11.62 13.26
N MET A 419 -10.46 11.49 11.95
CA MET A 419 -10.51 10.20 11.26
C MET A 419 -9.33 9.30 11.65
N LEU A 420 -8.16 9.88 11.95
CA LEU A 420 -7.01 9.15 12.47
C LEU A 420 -7.33 8.51 13.84
N VAL A 421 -8.04 9.22 14.72
CA VAL A 421 -8.52 8.66 16.01
C VAL A 421 -9.45 7.47 15.77
N PHE A 422 -10.42 7.60 14.86
CA PHE A 422 -11.29 6.47 14.50
C PHE A 422 -10.52 5.30 13.89
N THR A 423 -9.55 5.57 13.02
CA THR A 423 -8.68 4.55 12.44
C THR A 423 -7.95 3.76 13.54
N ILE A 424 -7.44 4.44 14.57
CA ILE A 424 -6.77 3.79 15.71
C ILE A 424 -7.74 2.92 16.52
N ILE A 425 -8.96 3.39 16.73
CA ILE A 425 -10.00 2.61 17.39
C ILE A 425 -10.27 1.34 16.58
N VAL A 426 -10.47 1.47 15.26
CA VAL A 426 -10.72 0.32 14.37
C VAL A 426 -9.53 -0.64 14.33
N VAL A 427 -8.29 -0.15 14.23
CA VAL A 427 -7.07 -0.97 14.31
C VAL A 427 -7.00 -1.72 15.64
N THR A 428 -7.33 -1.04 16.75
CA THR A 428 -7.33 -1.66 18.08
C THR A 428 -8.39 -2.74 18.20
N VAL A 429 -9.60 -2.48 17.71
CA VAL A 429 -10.71 -3.44 17.67
C VAL A 429 -10.33 -4.64 16.79
N PHE A 430 -9.81 -4.41 15.58
CA PHE A 430 -9.37 -5.47 14.68
C PHE A 430 -8.32 -6.37 15.34
N ARG A 431 -7.28 -5.78 15.95
CA ARG A 431 -6.20 -6.54 16.61
C ARG A 431 -6.70 -7.34 17.81
N ARG A 432 -7.59 -6.74 18.62
CA ARG A 432 -8.20 -7.42 19.76
C ARG A 432 -9.13 -8.53 19.31
N ALA A 433 -9.95 -8.29 18.28
CA ALA A 433 -10.86 -9.27 17.71
C ALA A 433 -10.08 -10.48 17.14
N GLY A 434 -9.04 -10.24 16.34
CA GLY A 434 -8.22 -11.31 15.74
C GLY A 434 -7.44 -12.15 16.77
N THR A 435 -7.02 -11.58 17.89
CA THR A 435 -6.32 -12.32 18.97
C THR A 435 -7.25 -13.01 19.97
N SER A 436 -8.55 -12.68 19.94
CA SER A 436 -9.56 -13.23 20.83
C SER A 436 -9.92 -14.70 20.51
N ARG A 437 -10.72 -15.33 21.39
CA ARG A 437 -11.31 -16.66 21.13
C ARG A 437 -12.21 -16.66 19.89
N ILE A 438 -12.96 -15.57 19.70
CA ILE A 438 -13.86 -15.37 18.55
C ILE A 438 -13.04 -15.30 17.26
N GLY A 439 -11.95 -14.53 17.26
CA GLY A 439 -11.06 -14.41 16.10
C GLY A 439 -10.42 -15.74 15.70
N ARG A 440 -9.99 -16.55 16.66
CA ARG A 440 -9.48 -17.90 16.37
C ARG A 440 -10.54 -18.81 15.75
N ALA A 441 -11.79 -18.69 16.20
CA ALA A 441 -12.89 -19.44 15.62
C ALA A 441 -13.23 -18.97 14.20
N TRP A 442 -13.13 -17.67 13.90
CA TRP A 442 -13.25 -17.16 12.52
C TRP A 442 -12.17 -17.71 11.60
N VAL A 443 -10.91 -17.73 12.06
CA VAL A 443 -9.82 -18.31 11.28
C VAL A 443 -10.09 -19.80 11.02
N ALA A 444 -10.53 -20.56 12.03
CA ALA A 444 -10.88 -21.97 11.83
C ALA A 444 -12.02 -22.17 10.80
N ILE A 445 -13.04 -21.32 10.84
CA ILE A 445 -14.16 -21.34 9.87
C ILE A 445 -13.67 -21.01 8.46
N ARG A 446 -12.72 -20.07 8.33
CA ARG A 446 -12.14 -19.65 7.05
C ARG A 446 -11.31 -20.75 6.40
N GLU A 447 -10.57 -21.53 7.20
CA GLU A 447 -9.76 -22.65 6.67
C GLU A 447 -10.63 -23.84 6.26
N ASP A 448 -11.50 -24.32 7.16
CA ASP A 448 -12.49 -25.36 6.86
C ASP A 448 -13.72 -25.22 7.75
N GLU A 449 -14.81 -24.73 7.16
CA GLU A 449 -16.08 -24.56 7.84
C GLU A 449 -16.67 -25.89 8.34
N THR A 450 -16.51 -26.97 7.57
CA THR A 450 -17.09 -28.29 7.90
C THR A 450 -16.35 -28.90 9.08
N ALA A 451 -15.02 -28.82 9.09
CA ALA A 451 -14.21 -29.25 10.22
C ALA A 451 -14.49 -28.42 11.48
N ALA A 452 -14.58 -27.08 11.35
CA ALA A 452 -14.92 -26.21 12.47
C ALA A 452 -16.29 -26.57 13.08
N GLN A 453 -17.28 -26.84 12.24
CA GLN A 453 -18.62 -27.24 12.68
C GLN A 453 -18.62 -28.61 13.38
N ALA A 454 -17.85 -29.58 12.88
CA ALA A 454 -17.69 -30.89 13.51
C ALA A 454 -17.05 -30.80 14.92
N MET A 455 -16.17 -29.80 15.13
CA MET A 455 -15.57 -29.50 16.43
C MET A 455 -16.49 -28.71 17.39
N GLY A 456 -17.78 -28.54 17.04
CA GLY A 456 -18.78 -27.89 17.89
C GLY A 456 -18.80 -26.36 17.80
N ILE A 457 -18.10 -25.76 16.84
CA ILE A 457 -18.11 -24.31 16.63
C ILE A 457 -19.41 -23.90 15.93
N ASN A 458 -20.16 -22.98 16.52
CA ASN A 458 -21.36 -22.42 15.88
C ASN A 458 -20.97 -21.43 14.78
N THR A 459 -20.85 -21.94 13.55
CA THR A 459 -20.39 -21.18 12.38
C THR A 459 -21.31 -20.01 12.07
N PHE A 460 -22.64 -20.21 12.13
CA PHE A 460 -23.64 -19.18 11.86
C PHE A 460 -23.49 -17.96 12.77
N ARG A 461 -23.48 -18.16 14.10
CA ARG A 461 -23.37 -17.05 15.07
C ARG A 461 -22.07 -16.29 14.94
N LEU A 462 -20.97 -17.00 14.71
CA LEU A 462 -19.66 -16.37 14.56
C LEU A 462 -19.57 -15.59 13.26
N LYS A 463 -20.02 -16.13 12.13
CA LYS A 463 -20.08 -15.38 10.87
C LYS A 463 -20.98 -14.14 10.98
N LEU A 464 -22.12 -14.25 11.68
CA LEU A 464 -23.01 -13.11 11.93
C LEU A 464 -22.34 -12.03 12.79
N LEU A 465 -21.56 -12.43 13.80
CA LEU A 465 -20.75 -11.50 14.59
C LEU A 465 -19.67 -10.80 13.75
N ALA A 466 -19.06 -11.51 12.77
CA ALA A 466 -18.09 -10.89 11.87
C ALA A 466 -18.74 -9.80 11.01
N PHE A 467 -19.91 -10.08 10.42
CA PHE A 467 -20.71 -9.11 9.68
C PHE A 467 -21.14 -7.92 10.55
N ALA A 468 -21.69 -8.17 11.73
CA ALA A 468 -22.12 -7.13 12.67
C ALA A 468 -20.95 -6.21 13.08
N LEU A 469 -19.80 -6.80 13.42
CA LEU A 469 -18.61 -6.05 13.80
C LEU A 469 -18.07 -5.24 12.61
N GLY A 470 -17.87 -5.86 11.45
CA GLY A 470 -17.42 -5.16 10.23
C GLY A 470 -18.35 -3.99 9.89
N ALA A 471 -19.66 -4.27 9.76
CA ALA A 471 -20.65 -3.26 9.43
C ALA A 471 -20.68 -2.09 10.42
N SER A 472 -20.55 -2.35 11.73
CA SER A 472 -20.47 -1.29 12.74
C SER A 472 -19.23 -0.39 12.58
N LEU A 473 -18.08 -0.97 12.24
CA LEU A 473 -16.83 -0.24 11.99
C LEU A 473 -16.94 0.62 10.71
N ALA A 474 -17.58 0.09 9.67
CA ALA A 474 -17.87 0.84 8.45
C ALA A 474 -18.88 1.98 8.70
N GLY A 475 -19.91 1.74 9.52
CA GLY A 475 -20.90 2.74 9.90
C GLY A 475 -20.29 3.91 10.66
N MET A 476 -19.35 3.65 11.58
CA MET A 476 -18.59 4.70 12.26
C MET A 476 -17.80 5.55 11.25
N ALA A 477 -17.08 4.93 10.31
CA ALA A 477 -16.37 5.68 9.27
C ALA A 477 -17.33 6.49 8.37
N GLY A 478 -18.52 5.97 8.10
CA GLY A 478 -19.58 6.64 7.33
C GLY A 478 -20.12 7.88 8.00
N THR A 479 -20.27 7.83 9.34
CA THR A 479 -20.69 8.99 10.10
C THR A 479 -19.71 10.15 9.95
N VAL A 480 -18.40 9.87 9.99
CA VAL A 480 -17.36 10.89 9.78
C VAL A 480 -17.38 11.36 8.32
N GLN A 481 -17.44 10.43 7.37
CA GLN A 481 -17.49 10.75 5.93
C GLN A 481 -18.60 11.75 5.58
N ALA A 482 -19.80 11.56 6.14
CA ALA A 482 -20.94 12.44 5.92
C ALA A 482 -20.61 13.90 6.26
N HIS A 483 -19.90 14.14 7.37
CA HIS A 483 -19.50 15.48 7.78
C HIS A 483 -18.33 16.03 6.94
N VAL A 484 -17.38 15.18 6.53
CA VAL A 484 -16.28 15.58 5.63
C VAL A 484 -16.80 16.04 4.27
N GLN A 485 -17.78 15.30 3.71
CA GLN A 485 -18.31 15.56 2.37
C GLN A 485 -19.45 16.59 2.35
N TYR A 486 -19.95 17.00 3.52
CA TYR A 486 -21.03 17.99 3.71
C TYR A 486 -22.40 17.58 3.12
N SER A 487 -22.46 16.48 2.38
CA SER A 487 -23.65 15.90 1.78
C SER A 487 -23.48 14.39 1.64
N VAL A 488 -24.60 13.68 1.71
CA VAL A 488 -24.69 12.23 1.47
C VAL A 488 -25.71 11.98 0.38
N THR A 489 -25.29 11.34 -0.72
CA THR A 489 -26.16 11.01 -1.86
C THR A 489 -26.06 9.52 -2.23
N PRO A 490 -27.10 8.92 -2.87
CA PRO A 490 -27.08 7.48 -3.15
C PRO A 490 -25.95 7.08 -4.11
N ASP A 491 -25.59 7.98 -5.03
CA ASP A 491 -24.59 7.73 -6.08
C ASP A 491 -23.19 7.43 -5.53
N GLN A 492 -22.88 7.90 -4.32
CA GLN A 492 -21.59 7.69 -3.65
C GLN A 492 -21.36 6.23 -3.22
N TYR A 493 -22.41 5.40 -3.14
CA TYR A 493 -22.35 4.05 -2.56
C TYR A 493 -22.59 2.94 -3.59
N LYS A 494 -22.05 3.11 -4.80
CA LYS A 494 -22.12 2.10 -5.87
C LYS A 494 -21.11 0.97 -5.69
N PHE A 495 -21.39 -0.19 -6.30
CA PHE A 495 -20.45 -1.30 -6.34
C PHE A 495 -19.18 -0.97 -7.15
N VAL A 496 -19.35 -0.43 -8.36
CA VAL A 496 -18.28 -0.06 -9.29
C VAL A 496 -18.57 1.34 -9.85
N GLU A 497 -17.53 2.17 -9.87
CA GLU A 497 -17.52 3.53 -10.40
C GLU A 497 -16.06 3.90 -10.73
N ASN A 498 -15.83 4.95 -11.52
CA ASN A 498 -14.47 5.35 -11.92
C ASN A 498 -13.57 5.72 -10.73
N ALA A 499 -14.14 6.31 -9.67
CA ALA A 499 -13.41 6.77 -8.50
C ALA A 499 -13.88 6.10 -7.19
N PRO A 500 -12.98 5.89 -6.22
CA PRO A 500 -13.34 5.46 -4.88
C PRO A 500 -14.09 6.58 -4.12
N PRO A 501 -14.90 6.24 -3.10
CA PRO A 501 -15.00 4.95 -2.42
C PRO A 501 -16.11 4.04 -3.00
N ASN A 502 -15.73 2.88 -3.54
CA ASN A 502 -16.69 1.85 -3.97
C ASN A 502 -16.28 0.45 -3.45
N SER A 503 -17.21 -0.50 -3.46
CA SER A 503 -16.96 -1.86 -2.92
C SER A 503 -15.85 -2.60 -3.67
N ALA A 504 -15.76 -2.45 -4.99
CA ALA A 504 -14.72 -3.10 -5.77
C ALA A 504 -13.31 -2.63 -5.37
N PHE A 505 -13.11 -1.33 -5.19
CA PHE A 505 -11.86 -0.78 -4.68
C PHE A 505 -11.62 -1.18 -3.22
N LEU A 506 -12.65 -1.26 -2.36
CA LEU A 506 -12.48 -1.69 -0.96
C LEU A 506 -11.94 -3.12 -0.88
N LEU A 507 -12.54 -4.04 -1.63
CA LEU A 507 -12.08 -5.43 -1.71
C LEU A 507 -10.69 -5.52 -2.32
N ALA A 508 -10.45 -4.79 -3.41
CA ALA A 508 -9.14 -4.71 -3.99
C ALA A 508 -8.12 -4.16 -3.00
N ALA A 509 -8.44 -3.16 -2.18
CA ALA A 509 -7.53 -2.62 -1.16
C ALA A 509 -7.17 -3.67 -0.10
N VAL A 510 -8.14 -4.49 0.32
CA VAL A 510 -7.92 -5.58 1.28
C VAL A 510 -7.09 -6.71 0.66
N ILE A 511 -7.39 -7.11 -0.57
CA ILE A 511 -6.67 -8.18 -1.29
C ILE A 511 -5.26 -7.73 -1.67
N LEU A 512 -5.14 -6.58 -2.36
CA LEU A 512 -3.90 -5.94 -2.76
C LEU A 512 -3.02 -5.66 -1.55
N GLY A 513 -3.60 -5.10 -0.48
CA GLY A 513 -2.87 -4.77 0.73
C GLY A 513 -2.33 -6.00 1.45
N GLY A 514 -3.10 -7.09 1.47
CA GLY A 514 -2.78 -8.34 2.15
C GLY A 514 -3.81 -8.69 3.21
N MET A 515 -4.75 -9.57 2.83
CA MET A 515 -5.90 -9.94 3.66
C MET A 515 -5.48 -10.62 4.96
N GLY A 516 -6.07 -10.19 6.07
CA GLY A 516 -5.79 -10.70 7.43
C GLY A 516 -4.71 -9.92 8.19
N THR A 517 -4.04 -8.96 7.54
CA THR A 517 -3.07 -8.07 8.19
C THR A 517 -3.68 -6.71 8.54
N VAL A 518 -3.08 -5.97 9.48
CA VAL A 518 -3.52 -4.61 9.84
C VAL A 518 -3.00 -3.57 8.83
N SER A 519 -1.71 -3.66 8.50
CA SER A 519 -1.06 -2.69 7.62
C SER A 519 -1.47 -2.86 6.15
N GLY A 520 -1.88 -4.07 5.75
CA GLY A 520 -2.27 -4.37 4.37
C GLY A 520 -3.39 -3.46 3.87
N PRO A 521 -4.61 -3.53 4.43
CA PRO A 521 -5.73 -2.69 4.00
C PRO A 521 -5.44 -1.18 4.09
N LEU A 522 -4.63 -0.74 5.06
CA LEU A 522 -4.22 0.66 5.17
C LEU A 522 -3.38 1.11 3.97
N VAL A 523 -2.35 0.34 3.61
CA VAL A 523 -1.48 0.63 2.46
C VAL A 523 -2.24 0.44 1.14
N GLY A 524 -3.02 -0.63 1.03
CA GLY A 524 -3.85 -0.89 -0.15
C GLY A 524 -4.87 0.22 -0.40
N ALA A 525 -5.52 0.73 0.66
CA ALA A 525 -6.46 1.85 0.55
C ALA A 525 -5.76 3.15 0.15
N ALA A 526 -4.59 3.45 0.74
CA ALA A 526 -3.82 4.63 0.37
C ALA A 526 -3.41 4.60 -1.11
N LEU A 527 -2.93 3.46 -1.61
CA LEU A 527 -2.55 3.32 -3.02
C LEU A 527 -3.77 3.36 -3.95
N LEU A 528 -4.83 2.63 -3.64
CA LEU A 528 -6.02 2.56 -4.51
C LEU A 528 -6.89 3.80 -4.46
N TYR A 529 -6.71 4.67 -3.48
CA TYR A 529 -7.34 5.99 -3.50
C TYR A 529 -6.44 7.02 -4.21
N LEU A 530 -5.14 7.03 -3.91
CA LEU A 530 -4.23 8.03 -4.46
C LEU A 530 -3.94 7.85 -5.95
N ILE A 531 -3.66 6.62 -6.40
CA ILE A 531 -3.26 6.36 -7.79
C ILE A 531 -4.40 6.76 -8.75
N PRO A 532 -5.65 6.29 -8.58
CA PRO A 532 -6.73 6.69 -9.49
C PRO A 532 -7.06 8.18 -9.40
N ALA A 533 -6.96 8.80 -8.22
CA ALA A 533 -7.16 10.24 -8.06
C ALA A 533 -6.15 11.08 -8.85
N LYS A 534 -4.90 10.62 -8.97
CA LYS A 534 -3.86 11.31 -9.76
C LYS A 534 -3.87 10.91 -11.25
N LEU A 535 -4.46 9.77 -11.60
CA LEU A 535 -4.57 9.27 -12.96
C LEU A 535 -5.91 9.61 -13.66
N GLN A 536 -6.67 10.58 -13.14
CA GLN A 536 -7.97 10.98 -13.70
C GLN A 536 -7.93 11.39 -15.18
N PHE A 537 -6.77 11.83 -15.69
CA PHE A 537 -6.57 12.17 -17.11
C PHE A 537 -6.76 10.98 -18.07
N ILE A 538 -6.67 9.74 -17.57
CA ILE A 538 -6.90 8.52 -18.36
C ILE A 538 -8.40 8.37 -18.71
N GLY A 539 -9.28 9.04 -17.97
CA GLY A 539 -10.72 9.04 -18.21
C GLY A 539 -11.32 7.64 -18.09
N GLU A 540 -12.06 7.24 -19.12
CA GLU A 540 -12.84 5.99 -19.13
C GLU A 540 -11.97 4.72 -19.08
N TYR A 541 -10.71 4.78 -19.50
CA TYR A 541 -9.82 3.62 -19.48
C TYR A 541 -9.27 3.29 -18.07
N GLN A 542 -9.53 4.15 -17.08
CA GLN A 542 -9.05 3.97 -15.70
C GLN A 542 -9.50 2.63 -15.10
N LEU A 543 -10.76 2.27 -15.29
CA LEU A 543 -11.35 1.05 -14.75
C LEU A 543 -10.76 -0.21 -15.41
N LEU A 544 -10.46 -0.14 -16.71
CA LEU A 544 -9.79 -1.21 -17.45
C LEU A 544 -8.34 -1.40 -16.98
N LEU A 545 -7.56 -0.32 -16.88
CA LEU A 545 -6.17 -0.40 -16.39
C LEU A 545 -6.11 -0.91 -14.95
N PHE A 546 -7.03 -0.48 -14.11
CA PHE A 546 -7.16 -0.97 -12.74
C PHE A 546 -7.46 -2.48 -12.70
N GLY A 547 -8.43 -2.95 -13.48
CA GLY A 547 -8.76 -4.38 -13.57
C GLY A 547 -7.57 -5.22 -14.04
N VAL A 548 -6.85 -4.77 -15.08
CA VAL A 548 -5.64 -5.44 -15.56
C VAL A 548 -4.55 -5.45 -14.48
N ALA A 549 -4.32 -4.33 -13.80
CA ALA A 549 -3.34 -4.23 -12.72
C ALA A 549 -3.67 -5.19 -11.56
N LEU A 550 -4.95 -5.30 -11.19
CA LEU A 550 -5.41 -6.21 -10.15
C LEU A 550 -5.19 -7.68 -10.54
N VAL A 551 -5.49 -8.06 -11.78
CA VAL A 551 -5.25 -9.42 -12.30
C VAL A 551 -3.76 -9.76 -12.32
N LEU A 552 -2.92 -8.85 -12.82
CA LEU A 552 -1.46 -9.04 -12.81
C LEU A 552 -0.94 -9.20 -11.40
N LEU A 553 -1.44 -8.41 -10.45
CA LEU A 553 -1.04 -8.52 -9.07
C LEU A 553 -1.47 -9.84 -8.42
N MET A 554 -2.73 -10.26 -8.61
CA MET A 554 -3.21 -11.56 -8.13
C MET A 554 -2.39 -12.72 -8.73
N ARG A 555 -1.93 -12.58 -9.98
CA ARG A 555 -1.10 -13.58 -10.65
C ARG A 555 0.34 -13.65 -10.12
N PHE A 556 0.95 -12.51 -9.80
CA PHE A 556 2.37 -12.45 -9.44
C PHE A 556 2.63 -12.33 -7.93
N ARG A 557 1.65 -11.87 -7.14
CA ARG A 557 1.73 -11.62 -5.69
C ARG A 557 0.38 -11.96 -5.02
N PRO A 558 -0.01 -13.25 -4.95
CA PRO A 558 -1.30 -13.68 -4.39
C PRO A 558 -1.45 -13.37 -2.89
N GLU A 559 -0.35 -13.14 -2.17
CA GLU A 559 -0.34 -12.78 -0.75
C GLU A 559 -0.67 -11.29 -0.48
N GLY A 560 -0.76 -10.47 -1.53
CA GLY A 560 -0.82 -9.00 -1.43
C GLY A 560 0.56 -8.36 -1.25
N LEU A 561 0.57 -7.05 -0.99
CA LEU A 561 1.75 -6.22 -0.76
C LEU A 561 2.38 -6.53 0.60
N ILE A 562 1.56 -6.76 1.62
CA ILE A 562 1.98 -7.13 2.97
C ILE A 562 1.39 -8.50 3.30
N ALA A 563 2.20 -9.53 3.12
CA ALA A 563 1.79 -10.89 3.37
C ALA A 563 1.62 -11.16 4.87
N ASP A 564 0.61 -11.97 5.21
CA ASP A 564 0.43 -12.50 6.55
C ASP A 564 1.47 -13.60 6.80
N ARG A 565 2.13 -13.56 7.97
CA ARG A 565 3.22 -14.50 8.32
C ARG A 565 2.76 -15.95 8.28
N ARG A 566 1.48 -16.23 8.55
CA ARG A 566 0.91 -17.59 8.46
C ARG A 566 0.77 -18.05 7.01
N LYS A 567 0.22 -17.22 6.14
CA LYS A 567 0.11 -17.50 4.70
C LYS A 567 1.47 -17.67 4.04
N GLN A 568 2.46 -16.88 4.45
CA GLN A 568 3.84 -17.05 3.96
C GLN A 568 4.38 -18.44 4.28
N LEU A 569 4.10 -18.97 5.47
CA LEU A 569 4.52 -20.32 5.84
C LEU A 569 3.75 -21.36 5.02
N GLU A 570 2.43 -21.23 4.87
CA GLU A 570 1.62 -22.15 4.05
C GLU A 570 2.06 -22.23 2.57
N PHE A 571 2.41 -21.10 1.95
CA PHE A 571 2.80 -21.05 0.54
C PHE A 571 4.28 -21.36 0.29
N HIS A 572 5.17 -21.11 1.26
CA HIS A 572 6.62 -21.24 1.06
C HIS A 572 7.26 -22.41 1.83
N GLU A 573 6.60 -23.04 2.80
CA GLU A 573 7.15 -24.17 3.57
C GLU A 573 7.14 -25.48 2.77
N ASN A 574 6.31 -25.61 1.74
CA ASN A 574 6.32 -26.76 0.83
C ASN A 574 7.60 -26.84 -0.04
N ASP A 575 8.32 -25.74 -0.22
CA ASP A 575 9.61 -25.72 -0.96
C ASP A 575 10.83 -25.95 -0.06
N GLN A 576 10.65 -26.00 1.27
CA GLN A 576 11.72 -26.06 2.28
C GLN A 576 11.58 -27.21 3.28
N LEU A 577 10.97 -28.33 2.88
CA LEU A 577 11.26 -29.58 3.58
C LEU A 577 12.69 -30.00 3.21
N ASP A 578 13.66 -29.49 3.99
CA ASP A 578 14.96 -30.10 4.16
C ASP A 578 14.70 -31.51 4.72
N VAL A 579 14.36 -32.46 3.85
CA VAL A 579 14.52 -33.87 4.14
C VAL A 579 16.01 -34.02 4.39
N PRO A 580 16.47 -34.29 5.62
CA PRO A 580 17.88 -34.50 5.85
C PRO A 580 18.31 -35.58 4.87
N GLU A 581 19.26 -35.27 3.98
CA GLU A 581 19.85 -36.26 3.09
C GLU A 581 20.18 -37.47 3.96
N GLN A 582 19.52 -38.59 3.67
CA GLN A 582 19.97 -39.89 4.16
C GLN A 582 21.35 -40.11 3.54
N ARG A 583 22.38 -39.58 4.19
CA ARG A 583 23.75 -39.96 3.92
C ARG A 583 23.85 -41.42 4.35
N THR A 584 23.68 -42.32 3.40
CA THR A 584 24.15 -43.69 3.52
C THR A 584 25.62 -43.61 3.95
N PRO A 585 26.00 -44.19 5.10
CA PRO A 585 27.37 -44.13 5.57
C PRO A 585 28.29 -44.76 4.52
N THR A 586 29.16 -43.95 3.92
CA THR A 586 30.15 -44.38 2.93
C THR A 586 31.41 -44.94 3.57
N GLU A 587 31.27 -45.73 4.63
CA GLU A 587 32.38 -46.48 5.21
C GLU A 587 31.98 -47.93 5.49
N PRO A 588 32.66 -48.93 4.90
CA PRO A 588 32.57 -50.29 5.42
C PRO A 588 33.23 -50.28 6.81
N ALA A 589 32.44 -50.55 7.84
CA ALA A 589 32.94 -50.79 9.18
C ALA A 589 33.93 -51.98 9.15
N VAL A 590 35.22 -51.68 9.12
CA VAL A 590 36.28 -52.68 9.32
C VAL A 590 36.30 -53.00 10.81
N THR A 591 35.60 -54.05 11.20
CA THR A 591 35.78 -54.68 12.51
C THR A 591 37.15 -55.36 12.52
N LYS A 592 38.14 -54.72 13.16
CA LYS A 592 39.33 -55.43 13.65
C LYS A 592 38.93 -56.25 14.87
N ALA A 593 38.51 -57.49 14.64
CA ALA A 593 38.55 -58.53 15.66
C ALA A 593 39.94 -59.19 15.62
N GLY A 594 40.67 -59.08 16.73
CA GLY A 594 42.02 -59.63 16.87
C GLY A 594 42.52 -59.49 18.30
N ALA A 595 41.95 -60.29 19.21
CA ALA A 595 42.56 -60.94 20.37
C ALA A 595 41.47 -61.73 21.11
#